data_AF-A0A3B9EH46-F1
#
_entry.id   AF-A0A3B9EH46-F1
#
_cell.length_a   1.000
_cell.length_b   1.000
_cell.length_c   1.000
_cell.angle_alpha   90.00
_cell.angle_beta   90.00
_cell.angle_gamma   90.00
#
_symmetry.space_group_name_H-M   'P 1'
#
loop_
_entity.id
_entity.type
_entity.pdbx_description
1 polymer ?
#
loop_
_entity_poly.entity_id
_entity_poly.type
_entity_poly.pdbx_seq_one_letter_code
_entity_poly.pdbx_strand_id
1 'polypeptide(L)'
;GWWLPGGGVDKGETTQAAVVRELREEAGLIVRGEPRLLSVHSNERFFPGDHVLVFRIDAFDLTERTSHGEIAEIGWFHPDALPEDTTRATRARLAEIFGGVAPDPNW
;
A
#
# COMPACT_ATOMS: atom_id res chain seq x y z
N GLY A 1 -14.42 3.04 3.45
CA GLY A 1 -13.18 3.80 3.61
C GLY A 1 -12.17 3.28 2.62
N TRP A 2 -11.47 4.17 1.92
CA TRP A 2 -10.42 3.79 0.96
C TRP A 2 -9.05 3.68 1.63
N TRP A 3 -8.31 2.65 1.23
CA TRP A 3 -6.98 2.31 1.72
C TRP A 3 -6.02 2.06 0.55
N LEU A 4 -4.73 2.24 0.78
CA LEU A 4 -3.70 1.65 -0.09
C LEU A 4 -3.78 0.11 0.01
N PRO A 5 -3.57 -0.63 -1.09
CA PRO A 5 -3.48 -2.09 -1.04
C PRO A 5 -2.20 -2.53 -0.29
N GLY A 6 -2.28 -3.68 0.36
CA GLY A 6 -1.18 -4.27 1.12
C GLY A 6 -1.67 -5.11 2.29
N GLY A 7 -0.77 -5.96 2.78
CA GLY A 7 -1.06 -6.88 3.86
C GLY A 7 0.19 -7.31 4.61
N GLY A 8 0.06 -8.40 5.36
CA GLY A 8 1.13 -8.92 6.20
C GLY A 8 2.28 -9.52 5.40
N VAL A 9 3.47 -9.53 5.99
CA VAL A 9 4.61 -10.29 5.49
C VAL A 9 4.57 -11.68 6.12
N ASP A 10 4.47 -12.72 5.29
CA ASP A 10 4.40 -14.09 5.79
C ASP A 10 5.74 -14.58 6.38
N LYS A 11 5.66 -15.65 7.18
CA LYS A 11 6.86 -16.24 7.79
C LYS A 11 7.84 -16.73 6.71
N GLY A 12 9.03 -16.13 6.70
CA GLY A 12 10.08 -16.44 5.72
C GLY A 12 9.91 -15.72 4.38
N GLU A 13 8.90 -14.87 4.25
CA GLU A 13 8.69 -14.01 3.10
C GLU A 13 9.53 -12.72 3.22
N THR A 14 10.04 -12.22 2.09
CA THR A 14 10.66 -10.90 2.05
C THR A 14 9.60 -9.82 1.88
N THR A 15 9.85 -8.60 2.33
CA THR A 15 8.91 -7.48 2.15
C THR A 15 8.64 -7.18 0.68
N GLN A 16 9.62 -7.40 -0.20
CA GLN A 16 9.47 -7.29 -1.65
C GLN A 16 8.56 -8.37 -2.23
N ALA A 17 8.64 -9.61 -1.73
CA ALA A 17 7.75 -10.68 -2.17
C ALA A 17 6.31 -10.43 -1.68
N ALA A 18 6.16 -10.02 -0.41
CA ALA A 18 4.88 -9.69 0.19
C ALA A 18 4.15 -8.60 -0.61
N VAL A 19 4.79 -7.47 -0.91
CA VAL A 19 4.12 -6.40 -1.67
C VAL A 19 3.70 -6.84 -3.07
N VAL A 20 4.50 -7.69 -3.75
CA VAL A 20 4.13 -8.21 -5.07
C VAL A 20 2.95 -9.18 -4.98
N ARG A 21 2.93 -10.04 -3.96
CA ARG A 21 1.83 -10.97 -3.70
C ARG A 21 0.54 -10.21 -3.38
N GLU A 22 0.57 -9.30 -2.40
CA GLU A 22 -0.59 -8.52 -1.96
C GLU A 22 -1.17 -7.70 -3.10
N LEU A 23 -0.35 -7.01 -3.90
CA LEU A 23 -0.85 -6.24 -5.04
C LEU A 23 -1.53 -7.12 -6.10
N ARG A 24 -1.09 -8.37 -6.29
CA ARG A 24 -1.77 -9.31 -7.17
C ARG A 24 -3.08 -9.78 -6.55
N GLU A 25 -3.06 -10.14 -5.26
CA GLU A 25 -4.19 -10.70 -4.54
C GLU A 25 -5.33 -9.69 -4.38
N GLU A 26 -5.00 -8.48 -3.97
CA GLU A 26 -5.95 -7.44 -3.61
C GLU A 26 -6.34 -6.54 -4.77
N ALA A 27 -5.36 -6.16 -5.60
CA ALA A 27 -5.53 -5.13 -6.63
C ALA A 27 -5.46 -5.68 -8.08
N GLY A 28 -5.14 -6.96 -8.26
CA GLY A 28 -5.00 -7.55 -9.59
C GLY A 28 -3.85 -6.94 -10.39
N LEU A 29 -2.74 -6.58 -9.74
CA LEU A 29 -1.57 -6.01 -10.41
C LEU A 29 -0.45 -7.04 -10.56
N ILE A 30 0.11 -7.16 -11.76
CA ILE A 30 1.34 -7.90 -12.03
C ILE A 30 2.48 -6.89 -12.10
N VAL A 31 3.26 -6.77 -11.02
CA VAL A 31 4.40 -5.86 -10.93
C VAL A 31 5.45 -6.17 -12.01
N ARG A 32 5.90 -5.14 -12.72
CA ARG A 32 7.01 -5.18 -13.68
C ARG A 32 8.16 -4.33 -13.15
N GLY A 33 9.31 -4.97 -12.90
CA GLY A 33 10.46 -4.33 -12.27
C GLY A 33 10.46 -4.49 -10.75
N GLU A 34 11.29 -3.70 -10.08
CA GLU A 34 11.55 -3.83 -8.64
C GLU A 34 10.70 -2.83 -7.83
N PRO A 35 9.92 -3.29 -6.83
CA PRO A 35 9.27 -2.41 -5.87
C PRO A 35 10.30 -1.51 -5.16
N ARG A 36 10.12 -0.20 -5.22
CA ARG A 36 11.01 0.75 -4.53
C ARG A 36 10.42 1.14 -3.19
N LEU A 37 11.13 0.80 -2.11
CA LEU A 37 10.79 1.26 -0.77
C LEU A 37 10.88 2.80 -0.70
N LEU A 38 9.80 3.44 -0.25
CA LEU A 38 9.74 4.89 -0.07
C LEU A 38 9.93 5.28 1.40
N SER A 39 9.30 4.54 2.31
CA SER A 39 9.26 4.88 3.73
C SER A 39 8.94 3.67 4.60
N VAL A 40 9.32 3.77 5.88
CA VAL A 40 9.08 2.77 6.91
C VAL A 40 8.47 3.48 8.12
N HIS A 41 7.40 2.92 8.66
CA HIS A 41 6.61 3.53 9.72
C HIS A 41 6.38 2.54 10.86
N SER A 42 6.62 2.96 12.08
CA SER A 42 6.22 2.22 13.28
C SER A 42 4.70 2.23 13.44
N ASN A 43 4.10 1.06 13.60
CA ASN A 43 2.66 0.89 13.75
C ASN A 43 2.24 0.51 15.18
N GLU A 44 3.09 0.82 16.16
CA GLU A 44 2.94 0.47 17.59
C GLU A 44 1.57 0.85 18.18
N ARG A 45 0.95 1.91 17.66
CA ARG A 45 -0.38 2.36 18.08
C ARG A 45 -1.46 1.31 17.84
N PHE A 46 -1.33 0.53 16.77
CA PHE A 46 -2.33 -0.45 16.35
C PHE A 46 -1.85 -1.88 16.61
N PHE A 47 -0.57 -2.16 16.37
CA PHE A 47 0.04 -3.47 16.52
C PHE A 47 1.47 -3.34 17.09
N PRO A 48 1.71 -3.72 18.36
CA PRO A 48 3.04 -3.60 18.96
C PRO A 48 4.12 -4.39 18.22
N GLY A 49 5.26 -3.75 17.94
CA GLY A 49 6.37 -4.30 17.15
C GLY A 49 6.15 -4.29 15.63
N ASP A 50 4.97 -3.90 15.15
CA ASP A 50 4.63 -3.89 13.73
C ASP A 50 5.22 -2.67 13.01
N HIS A 51 5.58 -2.87 11.74
CA HIS A 51 6.10 -1.82 10.88
C HIS A 51 5.40 -1.88 9.52
N VAL A 52 4.92 -0.72 9.06
CA VAL A 52 4.35 -0.58 7.72
C VAL A 52 5.42 -0.03 6.78
N LEU A 53 5.63 -0.74 5.67
CA LEU A 53 6.58 -0.34 4.62
C LEU A 53 5.78 0.09 3.38
N VAL A 54 6.03 1.30 2.89
CA VAL A 54 5.34 1.83 1.70
C VAL A 54 6.25 1.71 0.49
N PHE A 55 5.76 1.03 -0.55
CA PHE A 55 6.49 0.83 -1.80
C PHE A 55 5.85 1.61 -2.95
N ARG A 56 6.70 2.05 -3.87
CA ARG A 56 6.30 2.57 -5.19
C ARG A 56 6.49 1.50 -6.25
N ILE A 57 5.45 1.29 -7.04
CA ILE A 57 5.48 0.47 -8.25
C ILE A 57 5.35 1.39 -9.46
N ASP A 58 6.34 1.35 -10.35
CA ASP A 58 6.38 2.23 -11.53
C ASP A 58 5.87 1.57 -12.81
N ALA A 59 5.84 0.24 -12.86
CA ALA A 59 5.32 -0.50 -14.01
C ALA A 59 4.58 -1.77 -13.55
N PHE A 60 3.44 -2.03 -14.17
CA PHE A 60 2.61 -3.20 -13.88
C PHE A 60 1.66 -3.48 -15.05
N ASP A 61 1.17 -4.71 -15.12
CA ASP A 61 0.01 -5.09 -15.94
C ASP A 61 -1.22 -5.34 -15.06
N LEU A 62 -2.40 -5.22 -15.65
CA LEU A 62 -3.65 -5.57 -14.99
C LEU A 62 -3.99 -7.05 -15.20
N THR A 63 -4.51 -7.68 -14.15
CA THR A 63 -5.07 -9.03 -14.15
C THR A 63 -6.31 -9.05 -13.25
N GLU A 64 -7.05 -10.16 -13.29
CA GLU A 64 -8.06 -10.43 -12.26
C GLU A 64 -7.36 -10.65 -10.90
N ARG A 65 -7.88 -9.98 -9.87
CA ARG A 65 -7.46 -10.16 -8.48
C ARG A 65 -7.89 -11.53 -7.97
N THR A 66 -7.18 -12.09 -6.98
CA THR A 66 -7.50 -13.42 -6.44
C THR A 66 -8.21 -13.38 -5.09
N SER A 67 -8.15 -12.27 -4.35
CA SER A 67 -8.86 -12.09 -3.09
C SER A 67 -10.34 -11.79 -3.30
N HIS A 68 -11.19 -12.47 -2.54
CA HIS A 68 -12.65 -12.36 -2.59
C HIS A 68 -13.21 -12.23 -1.16
N GLY A 69 -13.89 -11.12 -0.87
CA GLY A 69 -14.68 -10.95 0.37
C GLY A 69 -14.27 -9.77 1.25
N GLU A 70 -12.97 -9.44 1.32
CA GLU A 70 -12.49 -8.34 2.18
C GLU A 70 -12.51 -6.98 1.48
N ILE A 71 -12.43 -6.99 0.14
CA ILE A 71 -12.34 -5.76 -0.68
C ILE A 71 -13.61 -5.57 -1.49
N ALA A 72 -14.42 -4.60 -1.09
CA ALA A 72 -15.66 -4.25 -1.76
C ALA A 72 -15.43 -3.71 -3.19
N GLU A 73 -14.43 -2.84 -3.38
CA GLU A 73 -14.12 -2.20 -4.65
C GLU A 73 -12.65 -1.76 -4.74
N ILE A 74 -12.18 -1.52 -5.97
CA ILE A 74 -10.87 -0.97 -6.29
C ILE A 74 -11.08 0.23 -7.20
N GLY A 75 -10.29 1.29 -7.02
CA GLY A 75 -10.39 2.50 -7.81
C GLY A 75 -9.03 3.15 -8.06
N TRP A 76 -8.93 3.81 -9.21
CA TRP A 76 -7.79 4.67 -9.57
C TRP A 76 -8.21 6.12 -9.36
N PHE A 77 -7.44 6.85 -8.55
CA PHE A 77 -7.77 8.22 -8.18
C PHE A 77 -6.59 9.14 -8.46
N HIS A 78 -6.88 10.37 -8.85
CA HIS A 78 -5.88 11.42 -8.84
C HIS A 78 -5.49 11.73 -7.37
N PRO A 79 -4.21 11.94 -7.03
CA PRO A 79 -3.78 12.22 -5.66
C PRO A 79 -4.50 13.42 -5.01
N ASP A 80 -4.89 14.41 -5.81
CA ASP A 80 -5.61 15.61 -5.35
C ASP A 80 -7.15 15.45 -5.35
N ALA A 81 -7.69 14.30 -5.77
CA ALA A 81 -9.12 14.05 -5.89
C ALA A 81 -9.54 12.70 -5.26
N LEU A 82 -9.05 12.45 -4.04
CA LEU A 82 -9.35 11.24 -3.29
C LEU A 82 -10.79 11.26 -2.72
N PRO A 83 -11.52 10.13 -2.74
CA PRO A 83 -12.85 10.01 -2.13
C PRO A 83 -12.87 10.47 -0.68
N GLU A 84 -13.95 11.11 -0.22
CA GLU A 84 -14.04 11.72 1.11
C GLU A 84 -13.68 10.74 2.24
N ASP A 85 -14.16 9.50 2.16
CA ASP A 85 -13.93 8.44 3.14
C ASP A 85 -12.57 7.74 3.03
N THR A 86 -11.62 8.28 2.26
CA THR A 86 -10.22 7.83 2.26
C THR A 86 -9.60 8.04 3.64
N THR A 87 -8.94 7.01 4.16
CA THR A 87 -8.43 7.03 5.53
C THR A 87 -7.32 8.05 5.75
N ARG A 88 -7.21 8.54 6.99
CA ARG A 88 -6.19 9.52 7.37
C ARG A 88 -4.77 9.03 7.05
N ALA A 89 -4.47 7.76 7.33
CA ALA A 89 -3.16 7.17 7.06
C ALA A 89 -2.86 7.17 5.55
N THR A 90 -3.81 6.72 4.72
CA THR A 90 -3.66 6.74 3.26
C THR A 90 -3.45 8.15 2.73
N ARG A 91 -4.24 9.13 3.19
CA ARG A 91 -4.06 10.54 2.81
C ARG A 91 -2.69 11.09 3.22
N ALA A 92 -2.22 10.77 4.42
CA ALA A 92 -0.91 11.21 4.92
C ALA A 92 0.21 10.66 4.03
N ARG A 93 0.21 9.35 3.73
CA ARG A 93 1.22 8.73 2.86
C ARG A 93 1.21 9.32 1.46
N LEU A 94 0.04 9.55 0.87
CA LEU A 94 -0.05 10.17 -0.45
C LEU A 94 0.46 11.63 -0.43
N ALA A 95 0.17 12.41 0.62
CA ALA A 95 0.70 13.76 0.77
C ALA A 95 2.22 13.79 0.96
N GLU A 96 2.81 12.83 1.67
CA GLU A 96 4.27 12.68 1.79
C GLU A 96 4.91 12.35 0.42
N ILE A 97 4.33 11.40 -0.31
CA ILE A 97 4.86 10.94 -1.61
C ILE A 97 4.77 12.02 -2.69
N PHE A 98 3.63 12.71 -2.79
CA PHE A 98 3.36 13.66 -3.89
C PHE A 98 3.56 15.12 -3.49
N GLY A 99 3.46 15.46 -2.21
CA GLY A 99 3.60 16.82 -1.70
C GLY A 99 5.02 17.18 -1.25
N GLY A 100 5.97 16.24 -1.26
CA GLY A 100 7.37 16.48 -0.87
C GLY A 100 7.55 16.70 0.64
N VAL A 101 6.61 16.23 1.45
CA VAL A 101 6.69 16.26 2.91
C VAL A 101 7.54 15.07 3.39
N ALA A 102 8.36 15.28 4.42
CA ALA A 102 9.12 14.18 5.03
C ALA A 102 8.16 13.12 5.62
N PRO A 103 8.39 11.82 5.40
CA PRO A 103 7.55 10.76 5.96
C PRO A 103 7.55 10.79 7.49
N ASP A 104 6.37 10.73 8.12
CA ASP A 104 6.27 10.55 9.57
C ASP A 104 6.79 9.15 9.94
N PRO A 105 7.74 8.99 10.87
CA PRO A 105 8.20 7.66 11.28
C PRO A 105 7.13 6.80 11.97
N ASN A 106 5.94 7.33 12.27
CA ASN A 106 4.80 6.60 12.82
C ASN A 106 3.66 6.50 11.78
N TRP A 107 2.94 5.37 11.80
CA TRP A 107 1.86 5.10 10.86
C TRP A 107 0.64 6.02 11.05
#